data_AF-A0A1S8AYE5-F1
#
_entry.id   AF-A0A1S8AYE5-F1
#
_cell.length_a   1.000
_cell.length_b   1.000
_cell.length_c   1.000
_cell.angle_alpha   90.00
_cell.angle_beta   90.00
_cell.angle_gamma   90.00
#
_symmetry.space_group_name_H-M   'P 1'
#
loop_
_entity.id
_entity.type
_entity.pdbx_description
1 polymer ?
#
loop_
_entity_poly.entity_id
_entity_poly.type
_entity_poly.pdbx_seq_one_letter_code
_entity_poly.pdbx_strand_id
1 'polypeptide(L)'
;MDADGFRDAVEESMATELERLGSSKRLVALTDADLSEERVLRSAADSEYTAAKTLEGWADEADHDGAREAFAEFGEQERDHYDRIADLLEGDHEFETDGIDPMHAELRSLESTAARLGGLAGRALVGDRTHLQVVSFFVNEGDESRADCFRELRTETVAQGERAAALLAEITADEGEWDEARAAAEAVIDAAYGAYADSLDELGLDPKPIC
;
A
#
# COMPACT_ATOMS: atom_id res chain seq x y z
N MET A 1 -4.35 22.80 -7.06
CA MET A 1 -3.80 22.02 -5.93
C MET A 1 -2.35 21.69 -6.27
N ASP A 2 -1.47 21.51 -5.30
CA ASP A 2 -0.11 21.01 -5.49
C ASP A 2 0.04 19.64 -4.83
N ALA A 3 1.20 19.00 -5.01
CA ALA A 3 1.44 17.63 -4.51
C ALA A 3 1.27 17.51 -2.99
N ASP A 4 1.79 18.48 -2.22
CA ASP A 4 1.66 18.49 -0.76
C ASP A 4 0.21 18.73 -0.34
N GLY A 5 -0.46 19.73 -0.94
CA GLY A 5 -1.87 20.02 -0.64
C GLY A 5 -2.81 18.87 -1.01
N PHE A 6 -2.47 18.08 -2.03
CA PHE A 6 -3.19 16.84 -2.36
C PHE A 6 -3.05 15.78 -1.27
N ARG A 7 -1.81 15.50 -0.85
CA ARG A 7 -1.55 14.51 0.21
C ARG A 7 -2.21 14.89 1.52
N ASP A 8 -2.03 16.14 1.95
CA ASP A 8 -2.65 16.67 3.17
C ASP A 8 -4.18 16.52 3.11
N ALA A 9 -4.78 16.81 1.95
CA ALA A 9 -6.22 16.71 1.77
C ALA A 9 -6.76 15.27 1.88
N VAL A 10 -6.02 14.28 1.35
CA VAL A 10 -6.35 12.85 1.47
C VAL A 10 -6.13 12.35 2.91
N GLU A 11 -5.03 12.73 3.53
CA GLU A 11 -4.76 12.35 4.93
C GLU A 11 -5.78 12.93 5.90
N GLU A 12 -6.22 14.17 5.68
CA GLU A 12 -7.25 14.81 6.50
C GLU A 12 -8.62 14.13 6.34
N SER A 13 -9.05 13.83 5.10
CA SER A 13 -10.35 13.17 4.88
C SER A 13 -10.40 11.75 5.40
N MET A 14 -9.29 11.01 5.26
CA MET A 14 -9.21 9.59 5.64
C MET A 14 -8.54 9.36 7.01
N ALA A 15 -8.44 10.40 7.84
CA ALA A 15 -7.68 10.34 9.09
C ALA A 15 -8.12 9.19 10.02
N THR A 16 -9.42 8.89 10.06
CA THR A 16 -9.96 7.83 10.94
C THR A 16 -9.55 6.45 10.44
N GLU A 17 -9.74 6.19 9.15
CA GLU A 17 -9.42 4.95 8.47
C GLU A 17 -7.91 4.68 8.57
N LEU A 18 -7.11 5.71 8.30
CA LEU A 18 -5.66 5.71 8.39
C LEU A 18 -5.16 5.47 9.84
N GLU A 19 -5.81 6.04 10.86
CA GLU A 19 -5.51 5.74 12.27
C GLU A 19 -5.78 4.27 12.58
N ARG A 20 -6.90 3.72 12.10
CA ARG A 20 -7.31 2.32 12.36
C ARG A 20 -6.36 1.32 11.67
N LEU A 21 -6.03 1.59 10.41
CA LEU A 21 -5.05 0.84 9.63
C LEU A 21 -3.64 0.90 10.24
N GLY A 22 -3.32 1.97 10.96
CA GLY A 22 -2.09 2.12 11.72
C GLY A 22 -2.09 1.47 13.11
N SER A 23 -3.14 0.76 13.50
CA SER A 23 -3.21 0.10 14.82
C SER A 23 -2.50 -1.25 14.84
N SER A 24 -2.16 -1.74 16.04
CA SER A 24 -1.54 -3.07 16.22
C SER A 24 -2.42 -4.23 15.73
N LYS A 25 -3.74 -4.01 15.57
CA LYS A 25 -4.67 -5.00 15.01
C LYS A 25 -4.49 -5.20 13.51
N ARG A 26 -3.74 -4.34 12.81
CA ARG A 26 -3.49 -4.46 11.36
C ARG A 26 -2.87 -5.81 11.01
N LEU A 27 -1.86 -6.26 11.76
CA LEU A 27 -1.23 -7.57 11.52
C LEU A 27 -2.18 -8.71 11.82
N VAL A 28 -2.99 -8.61 12.88
CA VAL A 28 -4.02 -9.62 13.19
C VAL A 28 -4.98 -9.81 12.01
N ALA A 29 -5.42 -8.72 11.38
CA ALA A 29 -6.30 -8.78 10.22
C ALA A 29 -5.58 -9.36 8.98
N LEU A 30 -4.35 -8.91 8.70
CA LEU A 30 -3.59 -9.37 7.53
C LEU A 30 -3.19 -10.85 7.60
N THR A 31 -3.04 -11.39 8.80
CA THR A 31 -2.55 -12.76 9.00
C THR A 31 -3.59 -13.72 9.52
N ASP A 32 -4.87 -13.35 9.54
CA ASP A 32 -5.95 -14.17 10.11
C ASP A 32 -5.63 -14.65 11.54
N ALA A 33 -5.11 -13.73 12.35
CA ALA A 33 -4.59 -13.93 13.71
C ALA A 33 -3.36 -14.86 13.86
N ASP A 34 -2.79 -15.39 12.77
CA ASP A 34 -1.50 -16.11 12.81
C ASP A 34 -0.34 -15.10 12.79
N LEU A 35 0.15 -14.74 13.98
CA LEU A 35 1.27 -13.80 14.14
C LEU A 35 2.65 -14.48 14.13
N SER A 36 2.81 -15.57 13.38
CA SER A 36 4.14 -16.11 13.09
C SER A 36 4.94 -15.18 12.16
N GLU A 37 6.27 -15.11 12.35
CA GLU A 37 7.16 -14.32 11.49
C GLU A 37 6.98 -14.69 10.01
N GLU A 38 6.86 -15.98 9.73
CA GLU A 38 6.64 -16.54 8.40
C GLU A 38 5.35 -16.01 7.77
N ARG A 39 4.22 -16.03 8.50
CA ARG A 39 2.94 -15.53 7.94
C ARG A 39 2.96 -14.03 7.71
N VAL A 40 3.60 -13.25 8.60
CA VAL A 40 3.78 -11.80 8.43
C VAL A 40 4.61 -11.50 7.18
N LEU A 41 5.73 -12.18 7.00
CA LEU A 41 6.60 -12.00 5.83
C LEU A 41 5.91 -12.41 4.52
N ARG A 42 5.19 -13.54 4.50
CA ARG A 42 4.43 -13.95 3.31
C ARG A 42 3.37 -12.92 2.93
N SER A 43 2.58 -12.45 3.90
CA SER A 43 1.56 -11.43 3.66
C SER A 43 2.16 -10.14 3.08
N ALA A 44 3.32 -9.70 3.59
CA ALA A 44 4.02 -8.55 3.04
C ALA A 44 4.54 -8.82 1.62
N ALA A 45 5.21 -9.96 1.38
CA ALA A 45 5.71 -10.34 0.07
C ALA A 45 4.59 -10.41 -0.98
N ASP A 46 3.46 -11.04 -0.65
CA ASP A 46 2.33 -11.16 -1.57
C ASP A 46 1.73 -9.79 -1.92
N SER A 47 1.70 -8.85 -0.97
CA SER A 47 1.30 -7.46 -1.24
C SER A 47 2.24 -6.76 -2.22
N GLU A 48 3.57 -6.89 -2.06
CA GLU A 48 4.54 -6.22 -2.96
C GLU A 48 4.58 -6.84 -4.34
N TYR A 49 4.48 -8.17 -4.42
CA TYR A 49 4.33 -8.85 -5.70
C TYR A 49 3.06 -8.39 -6.44
N THR A 50 1.94 -8.29 -5.71
CA THR A 50 0.67 -7.82 -6.27
C THR A 50 0.77 -6.37 -6.75
N ALA A 51 1.47 -5.52 -6.00
CA ALA A 51 1.75 -4.14 -6.38
C ALA A 51 2.58 -4.06 -7.66
N ALA A 52 3.69 -4.81 -7.73
CA ALA A 52 4.56 -4.88 -8.89
C ALA A 52 3.76 -5.27 -10.14
N LYS A 53 2.88 -6.26 -10.04
CA LYS A 53 2.02 -6.69 -11.17
C LYS A 53 1.00 -5.64 -11.58
N THR A 54 0.44 -4.89 -10.64
CA THR A 54 -0.48 -3.79 -10.97
C THR A 54 0.25 -2.67 -11.71
N LEU A 55 1.43 -2.28 -11.22
CA LEU A 55 2.25 -1.21 -11.81
C LEU A 55 2.81 -1.59 -13.18
N GLU A 56 3.26 -2.84 -13.35
CA GLU A 56 3.64 -3.40 -14.67
C GLU A 56 2.50 -3.28 -15.68
N GLY A 57 1.27 -3.66 -15.28
CA GLY A 57 0.09 -3.55 -16.14
C GLY A 57 -0.25 -2.09 -16.50
N TRP A 58 -0.17 -1.18 -15.53
CA TRP A 58 -0.37 0.24 -15.80
C TRP A 58 0.67 0.83 -16.73
N ALA A 59 1.94 0.41 -16.63
CA ALA A 59 3.00 0.84 -17.52
C ALA A 59 2.73 0.38 -18.98
N ASP A 60 2.20 -0.82 -19.18
CA ASP A 60 1.83 -1.30 -20.52
C ASP A 60 0.69 -0.45 -21.13
N GLU A 61 -0.26 -0.04 -20.31
CA GLU A 61 -1.49 0.66 -20.72
C GLU A 61 -1.38 2.19 -20.77
N ALA A 62 -0.41 2.81 -20.08
CA ALA A 62 -0.37 4.26 -19.89
C ALA A 62 -0.10 5.03 -21.20
N ASP A 63 -1.00 5.94 -21.57
CA ASP A 63 -0.86 6.76 -22.78
C ASP A 63 0.18 7.88 -22.64
N HIS A 64 0.49 8.32 -21.41
CA HIS A 64 1.43 9.40 -21.14
C HIS A 64 2.84 8.85 -20.89
N ASP A 65 3.82 9.24 -21.70
CA ASP A 65 5.20 8.70 -21.64
C ASP A 65 5.85 8.83 -20.26
N GLY A 66 5.69 10.00 -19.60
CA GLY A 66 6.22 10.19 -18.25
C GLY A 66 5.53 9.33 -17.19
N ALA A 67 4.25 9.00 -17.38
CA ALA A 67 3.53 8.13 -16.45
C ALA A 67 3.88 6.65 -16.70
N ARG A 68 4.03 6.27 -17.97
CA ARG A 68 4.53 4.96 -18.37
C ARG A 68 5.90 4.66 -17.75
N GLU A 69 6.85 5.59 -17.88
CA GLU A 69 8.19 5.45 -17.30
C GLU A 69 8.13 5.35 -15.77
N ALA A 70 7.35 6.22 -15.12
CA ALA A 70 7.19 6.20 -13.67
C ALA A 70 6.56 4.88 -13.17
N PHE A 71 5.48 4.39 -13.81
CA PHE A 71 4.86 3.13 -13.43
C PHE A 71 5.79 1.93 -13.62
N ALA A 72 6.62 1.92 -14.68
CA ALA A 72 7.63 0.88 -14.86
C ALA A 72 8.67 0.89 -13.73
N GLU A 73 9.20 2.07 -13.39
CA GLU A 73 10.17 2.21 -12.30
C GLU A 73 9.57 1.84 -10.95
N PHE A 74 8.33 2.27 -10.67
CA PHE A 74 7.62 1.88 -9.46
C PHE A 74 7.38 0.37 -9.40
N GLY A 75 7.02 -0.26 -10.51
CA GLY A 75 6.87 -1.72 -10.58
C GLY A 75 8.17 -2.46 -10.30
N GLU A 76 9.30 -1.95 -10.79
CA GLU A 76 10.63 -2.48 -10.47
C GLU A 76 10.96 -2.33 -8.98
N GLN A 77 10.63 -1.17 -8.37
CA GLN A 77 10.79 -0.95 -6.93
C GLN A 77 9.99 -1.96 -6.10
N GLU A 78 8.71 -2.17 -6.42
CA GLU A 78 7.87 -3.14 -5.68
C GLU A 78 8.36 -4.59 -5.88
N ARG A 79 8.95 -4.90 -7.03
CA ARG A 79 9.59 -6.20 -7.25
C ARG A 79 10.85 -6.37 -6.40
N ASP A 80 11.68 -5.33 -6.27
CA ASP A 80 12.82 -5.34 -5.35
C ASP A 80 12.38 -5.50 -3.89
N HIS A 81 11.29 -4.83 -3.49
CA HIS A 81 10.70 -5.00 -2.17
C HIS A 81 10.26 -6.44 -1.93
N TYR A 82 9.56 -7.04 -2.88
CA TYR A 82 9.20 -8.46 -2.85
C TYR A 82 10.43 -9.36 -2.69
N ASP A 83 11.46 -9.19 -3.52
CA ASP A 83 12.66 -10.02 -3.49
C ASP A 83 13.38 -9.90 -2.14
N ARG A 84 13.50 -8.69 -1.58
CA ARG A 84 14.09 -8.44 -0.26
C ARG A 84 13.31 -9.08 0.87
N ILE A 85 11.97 -9.10 0.81
CA ILE A 85 11.14 -9.77 1.82
C ILE A 85 11.23 -11.29 1.65
N ALA A 86 11.23 -11.79 0.41
CA ALA A 86 11.35 -13.21 0.10
C ALA A 86 12.69 -13.78 0.60
N ASP A 87 13.78 -13.02 0.50
CA ASP A 87 15.10 -13.39 1.04
C ASP A 87 15.11 -13.53 2.59
N LEU A 88 14.11 -12.98 3.29
CA LEU A 88 13.96 -13.13 4.75
C LEU A 88 13.17 -14.39 5.15
N LEU A 89 12.52 -15.07 4.20
CA LEU A 89 11.78 -16.31 4.42
C LEU A 89 12.72 -17.52 4.39
N GLU A 90 12.51 -18.45 5.32
CA GLU A 90 13.22 -19.73 5.29
C GLU A 90 12.55 -20.67 4.27
N GLY A 91 13.16 -20.82 3.09
CA GLY A 91 12.69 -21.72 2.03
C GLY A 91 12.16 -21.00 0.80
N ASP A 92 11.65 -21.75 -0.18
CA ASP A 92 11.06 -21.17 -1.38
C ASP A 92 9.70 -20.55 -1.03
N HIS A 93 9.52 -19.26 -1.34
CA HIS A 93 8.22 -18.59 -1.29
C HIS A 93 7.59 -18.62 -2.68
N GLU A 94 6.50 -19.37 -2.82
CA GLU A 94 5.64 -19.29 -3.99
C GLU A 94 4.52 -18.29 -3.70
N PHE A 95 4.34 -17.31 -4.59
CA PHE A 95 3.24 -16.35 -4.50
C PHE A 95 1.89 -17.07 -4.42
N GLU A 96 1.11 -16.78 -3.38
CA GLU A 96 -0.25 -17.31 -3.23
C GLU A 96 -1.16 -16.60 -4.23
N THR A 97 -1.64 -17.32 -5.26
CA THR A 97 -2.55 -16.75 -6.28
C THR A 97 -3.99 -16.61 -5.82
N ASP A 98 -4.32 -17.11 -4.61
CA ASP A 98 -5.69 -17.16 -4.11
C ASP A 98 -6.12 -15.80 -3.56
N GLY A 99 -6.52 -14.93 -4.49
CA GLY A 99 -7.23 -13.69 -4.21
C GLY A 99 -6.33 -12.45 -4.20
N ILE A 100 -6.65 -11.53 -5.10
CA ILE A 100 -6.19 -10.15 -4.99
C ILE A 100 -6.97 -9.51 -3.83
N ASP A 101 -6.31 -8.92 -2.84
CA ASP A 101 -6.98 -8.23 -1.75
C ASP A 101 -7.77 -7.00 -2.26
N PRO A 102 -8.79 -6.54 -1.51
CA PRO A 102 -9.68 -5.48 -1.98
C PRO A 102 -9.00 -4.17 -2.38
N MET A 103 -7.90 -3.78 -1.71
CA MET A 103 -7.16 -2.56 -2.06
C MET A 103 -6.51 -2.71 -3.44
N HIS A 104 -5.85 -3.84 -3.69
CA HIS A 104 -5.23 -4.12 -4.98
C HIS A 104 -6.25 -4.44 -6.09
N ALA A 105 -7.47 -4.86 -5.74
CA ALA A 105 -8.57 -4.95 -6.69
C ALA A 105 -9.07 -3.56 -7.10
N GLU A 106 -9.20 -2.64 -6.14
CA GLU A 106 -9.56 -1.23 -6.40
C GLU A 106 -8.53 -0.56 -7.30
N LEU A 107 -7.23 -0.68 -6.99
CA LEU A 107 -6.15 -0.15 -7.82
C LEU A 107 -6.27 -0.64 -9.28
N ARG A 108 -6.45 -1.95 -9.51
CA ARG A 108 -6.56 -2.49 -10.87
C ARG A 108 -7.78 -1.99 -11.64
N SER A 109 -8.78 -1.44 -10.97
CA SER A 109 -9.96 -0.87 -11.61
C SER A 109 -9.74 0.55 -12.15
N LEU A 110 -8.66 1.22 -11.72
CA LEU A 110 -8.38 2.61 -12.10
C LEU A 110 -7.90 2.71 -13.55
N GLU A 111 -8.59 3.53 -14.34
CA GLU A 111 -8.33 3.64 -15.79
C GLU A 111 -7.49 4.87 -16.15
N SER A 112 -7.79 6.04 -15.57
CA SER A 112 -7.09 7.28 -15.93
C SER A 112 -5.73 7.40 -15.25
N THR A 113 -4.81 8.15 -15.87
CA THR A 113 -3.48 8.39 -15.28
C THR A 113 -3.59 9.14 -13.95
N ALA A 114 -4.48 10.14 -13.86
CA ALA A 114 -4.70 10.89 -12.63
C ALA A 114 -5.24 9.99 -11.52
N ALA A 115 -6.24 9.15 -11.81
CA ALA A 115 -6.78 8.19 -10.85
C ALA A 115 -5.70 7.20 -10.38
N ARG A 116 -4.90 6.63 -11.29
CA ARG A 116 -3.80 5.71 -10.95
C ARG A 116 -2.75 6.33 -10.04
N LEU A 117 -2.33 7.57 -10.32
CA LEU A 117 -1.37 8.30 -9.47
C LEU A 117 -1.95 8.62 -8.10
N GLY A 118 -3.22 9.04 -8.05
CA GLY A 118 -3.94 9.25 -6.79
C GLY A 118 -4.08 7.97 -5.98
N GLY A 119 -4.52 6.89 -6.61
CA GLY A 119 -4.60 5.55 -6.01
C GLY A 119 -3.25 5.06 -5.48
N LEU A 120 -2.15 5.29 -6.21
CA LEU A 120 -0.80 4.94 -5.76
C LEU A 120 -0.40 5.75 -4.51
N ALA A 121 -0.72 7.04 -4.46
CA ALA A 121 -0.51 7.85 -3.25
C ALA A 121 -1.35 7.33 -2.06
N GLY A 122 -2.61 6.93 -2.29
CA GLY A 122 -3.46 6.27 -1.29
C GLY A 122 -2.85 4.95 -0.79
N ARG A 123 -2.38 4.10 -1.71
CA ARG A 123 -1.66 2.85 -1.38
C ARG A 123 -0.44 3.14 -0.51
N ALA A 124 0.38 4.13 -0.86
CA ALA A 124 1.57 4.49 -0.10
C ALA A 124 1.24 4.88 1.35
N LEU A 125 0.12 5.56 1.59
CA LEU A 125 -0.36 5.88 2.95
C LEU A 125 -0.73 4.61 3.73
N VAL A 126 -1.42 3.66 3.10
CA VAL A 126 -1.75 2.36 3.73
C VAL A 126 -0.49 1.53 3.98
N GLY A 127 0.44 1.51 3.02
CA GLY A 127 1.74 0.83 3.11
C GLY A 127 2.59 1.38 4.24
N ASP A 128 2.65 2.71 4.39
CA ASP A 128 3.37 3.38 5.48
C ASP A 128 2.95 2.86 6.87
N ARG A 129 1.64 2.72 7.07
CA ARG A 129 1.02 2.24 8.30
C ARG A 129 1.23 0.75 8.50
N THR A 130 1.14 -0.02 7.42
CA THR A 130 1.36 -1.48 7.44
C THR A 130 2.81 -1.81 7.79
N HIS A 131 3.79 -1.21 7.09
CA HIS A 131 5.20 -1.42 7.41
C HIS A 131 5.55 -0.97 8.83
N LEU A 132 4.97 0.13 9.34
CA LEU A 132 5.19 0.55 10.73
C LEU A 132 4.79 -0.55 11.73
N GLN A 133 3.69 -1.27 11.46
CA GLN A 133 3.28 -2.39 12.32
C GLN A 133 4.21 -3.60 12.18
N VAL A 134 4.69 -3.90 10.97
CA VAL A 134 5.69 -4.96 10.76
C VAL A 134 7.02 -4.63 11.46
N VAL A 135 7.48 -3.37 11.40
CA VAL A 135 8.65 -2.90 12.15
C VAL A 135 8.44 -3.12 13.65
N SER A 136 7.27 -2.73 14.16
CA SER A 136 6.94 -2.87 15.57
C SER A 136 6.87 -4.34 16.01
N PHE A 137 6.38 -5.23 15.16
CA PHE A 137 6.39 -6.67 15.36
C PHE A 137 7.82 -7.22 15.51
N PHE A 138 8.71 -6.97 14.55
CA PHE A 138 10.08 -7.48 14.63
C PHE A 138 10.91 -6.84 15.75
N VAL A 139 10.65 -5.57 16.10
CA VAL A 139 11.24 -4.97 17.31
C VAL A 139 10.83 -5.71 18.57
N ASN A 140 9.56 -6.16 18.67
CA ASN A 140 9.09 -6.92 19.83
C ASN A 140 9.68 -8.34 19.88
N GLU A 141 9.89 -8.97 18.73
CA GLU A 141 10.58 -10.26 18.63
C GLU A 141 12.11 -10.15 18.86
N GLY A 142 12.65 -8.94 18.88
CA GLY A 142 14.09 -8.68 19.03
C GLY A 142 14.90 -8.91 17.76
N ASP A 143 14.24 -8.96 16.60
CA ASP A 143 14.86 -9.09 15.28
C ASP A 143 15.11 -7.70 14.67
N GLU A 144 16.23 -7.10 15.05
CA GLU A 144 16.62 -5.77 14.56
C GLU A 144 16.89 -5.76 13.05
N SER A 145 17.37 -6.87 12.47
CA SER A 145 17.73 -6.94 11.05
C SER A 145 16.49 -6.88 10.16
N ARG A 146 15.45 -7.67 10.49
CA ARG A 146 14.17 -7.58 9.74
C ARG A 146 13.46 -6.27 10.01
N ALA A 147 13.51 -5.75 11.24
CA ALA A 147 12.96 -4.43 11.54
C ALA A 147 13.61 -3.31 10.71
N ASP A 148 14.93 -3.34 10.52
CA ASP A 148 15.65 -2.37 9.69
C ASP A 148 15.29 -2.49 8.21
N CYS A 149 15.19 -3.71 7.67
CA CYS A 149 14.70 -3.93 6.31
C CYS A 149 13.34 -3.26 6.09
N PHE A 150 12.36 -3.49 6.98
CA PHE A 150 11.04 -2.87 6.86
C PHE A 150 11.03 -1.35 7.09
N ARG A 151 12.02 -0.78 7.79
CA ARG A 151 12.18 0.68 7.87
C ARG A 151 12.61 1.27 6.52
N GLU A 152 13.53 0.61 5.83
CA GLU A 152 13.96 1.02 4.49
C GLU A 152 12.81 0.91 3.49
N LEU A 153 12.12 -0.24 3.45
CA LEU A 153 10.94 -0.44 2.61
C LEU A 153 9.88 0.65 2.86
N ARG A 154 9.58 0.93 4.15
CA ARG A 154 8.65 2.01 4.52
C ARG A 154 9.07 3.37 3.94
N THR A 155 10.35 3.73 4.04
CA THR A 155 10.84 5.00 3.48
C THR A 155 10.70 5.05 1.97
N GLU A 156 11.01 3.95 1.28
CA GLU A 156 10.90 3.84 -0.18
C GLU A 156 9.41 3.89 -0.64
N THR A 157 8.50 3.26 0.10
CA THR A 157 7.05 3.30 -0.15
C THR A 157 6.48 4.72 0.02
N VAL A 158 6.90 5.45 1.07
CA VAL A 158 6.49 6.85 1.26
C VAL A 158 7.01 7.73 0.12
N ALA A 159 8.28 7.55 -0.27
CA ALA A 159 8.87 8.30 -1.38
C ALA A 159 8.18 8.01 -2.72
N GLN A 160 7.71 6.78 -2.94
CA GLN A 160 6.93 6.41 -4.12
C GLN A 160 5.61 7.19 -4.19
N GLY A 161 4.86 7.26 -3.07
CA GLY A 161 3.63 8.05 -3.00
C GLY A 161 3.85 9.55 -3.22
N GLU A 162 4.95 10.08 -2.68
CA GLU A 162 5.37 11.48 -2.90
C GLU A 162 5.67 11.77 -4.37
N ARG A 163 6.42 10.87 -5.02
CA ARG A 163 6.71 10.98 -6.45
C ARG A 163 5.46 10.85 -7.31
N ALA A 164 4.52 9.99 -6.94
CA ALA A 164 3.24 9.87 -7.64
C ALA A 164 2.44 11.18 -7.57
N ALA A 165 2.36 11.81 -6.39
CA ALA A 165 1.71 13.11 -6.20
C ALA A 165 2.44 14.24 -6.94
N ALA A 166 3.78 14.22 -6.98
CA ALA A 166 4.58 15.17 -7.74
C ALA A 166 4.32 15.05 -9.24
N LEU A 167 4.31 13.83 -9.77
CA LEU A 167 4.00 13.58 -11.19
C LEU A 167 2.56 13.98 -11.52
N LEU A 168 1.61 13.73 -10.62
CA LEU A 168 0.24 14.22 -10.77
C LEU A 168 0.20 15.74 -10.91
N ALA A 169 0.98 16.47 -10.10
CA ALA A 169 1.07 17.93 -10.21
C ALA A 169 1.70 18.41 -11.53
N GLU A 170 2.55 17.60 -12.16
CA GLU A 170 3.18 17.93 -13.44
C GLU A 170 2.24 17.71 -14.63
N ILE A 171 1.43 16.65 -14.61
CA ILE A 171 0.57 16.26 -15.73
C ILE A 171 -0.83 16.88 -15.67
N THR A 172 -1.32 17.17 -14.46
CA THR A 172 -2.68 17.65 -14.25
C THR A 172 -2.81 19.11 -14.65
N ALA A 173 -3.78 19.41 -15.52
CA ALA A 173 -4.03 20.76 -16.02
C ALA A 173 -5.28 21.41 -15.42
N ASP A 174 -6.20 20.63 -14.83
CA ASP A 174 -7.48 21.13 -14.32
C ASP A 174 -7.87 20.56 -12.94
N GLU A 175 -8.83 21.23 -12.29
CA GLU A 175 -9.31 20.87 -10.95
C GLU A 175 -10.06 19.51 -10.93
N GLY A 176 -10.62 19.06 -12.06
CA GLY A 176 -11.35 17.80 -12.14
C GLY A 176 -10.45 16.58 -12.02
N GLU A 177 -9.27 16.62 -12.62
CA GLU A 177 -8.25 15.55 -12.49
C GLU A 177 -7.71 15.45 -11.05
N TRP A 178 -7.62 16.58 -10.33
CA TRP A 178 -7.27 16.57 -8.90
C TRP A 178 -8.35 15.90 -8.05
N ASP A 179 -9.62 16.22 -8.29
CA ASP A 179 -10.75 15.61 -7.58
C ASP A 179 -10.86 14.10 -7.90
N GLU A 180 -10.61 13.71 -9.15
CA GLU A 180 -10.57 12.31 -9.57
C GLU A 180 -9.43 11.54 -8.88
N ALA A 181 -8.21 12.07 -8.89
CA ALA A 181 -7.09 11.47 -8.20
C ALA A 181 -7.34 11.34 -6.69
N ARG A 182 -7.98 12.35 -6.09
CA ARG A 182 -8.33 12.33 -4.67
C ARG A 182 -9.34 11.24 -4.38
N ALA A 183 -10.42 11.17 -5.15
CA ALA A 183 -11.44 10.13 -5.00
C ALA A 183 -10.84 8.72 -5.16
N ALA A 184 -9.91 8.54 -6.10
CA ALA A 184 -9.19 7.27 -6.26
C ALA A 184 -8.31 6.93 -5.03
N ALA A 185 -7.59 7.91 -4.48
CA ALA A 185 -6.80 7.71 -3.27
C ALA A 185 -7.67 7.31 -2.07
N GLU A 186 -8.79 8.01 -1.88
CA GLU A 186 -9.77 7.75 -0.81
C GLU A 186 -10.39 6.35 -0.98
N ALA A 187 -10.80 5.98 -2.21
CA ALA A 187 -11.37 4.66 -2.51
C ALA A 187 -10.40 3.50 -2.20
N VAL A 188 -9.12 3.67 -2.53
CA VAL A 188 -8.07 2.68 -2.21
C VAL A 188 -7.90 2.52 -0.70
N ILE A 189 -7.91 3.62 0.06
CA ILE A 189 -7.82 3.59 1.53
C ILE A 189 -9.07 2.94 2.13
N ASP A 190 -10.25 3.28 1.63
CA ASP A 190 -11.53 2.70 2.06
C ASP A 190 -11.58 1.19 1.79
N ALA A 191 -11.10 0.74 0.63
CA ALA A 191 -11.03 -0.68 0.30
C ALA A 191 -10.10 -1.43 1.28
N ALA A 192 -8.94 -0.84 1.61
CA ALA A 192 -8.02 -1.41 2.60
C ALA A 192 -8.64 -1.44 4.01
N TYR A 193 -9.36 -0.38 4.40
CA TYR A 193 -10.03 -0.29 5.69
C TYR A 193 -11.22 -1.26 5.80
N GLY A 194 -12.02 -1.40 4.74
CA GLY A 194 -13.11 -2.37 4.65
C GLY A 194 -12.59 -3.79 4.84
N ALA A 195 -11.55 -4.18 4.10
CA ALA A 195 -10.92 -5.49 4.25
C ALA A 195 -10.40 -5.74 5.69
N TYR A 196 -9.79 -4.73 6.30
CA TYR A 196 -9.35 -4.79 7.69
C TYR A 196 -10.53 -4.96 8.66
N ALA A 197 -11.62 -4.22 8.45
CA ALA A 197 -12.79 -4.29 9.33
C ALA A 197 -13.51 -5.63 9.22
N ASP A 198 -13.70 -6.13 8.00
CA ASP A 198 -14.34 -7.41 7.72
C ASP A 198 -13.53 -8.58 8.33
N SER A 199 -12.21 -8.60 8.13
CA SER A 199 -11.34 -9.61 8.74
C SER A 199 -11.41 -9.62 10.26
N LEU A 200 -11.43 -8.44 10.90
CA LEU A 200 -11.58 -8.38 12.36
C LEU A 200 -12.96 -8.84 12.83
N ASP A 201 -14.04 -8.51 12.11
CA ASP A 201 -15.39 -8.97 12.44
C ASP A 201 -15.51 -10.50 12.33
N GLU A 202 -14.91 -11.10 11.30
CA GLU A 202 -14.83 -12.55 11.13
C GLU A 202 -14.07 -13.23 12.29
N LEU A 203 -13.05 -12.57 12.84
CA LEU A 203 -12.32 -12.99 14.04
C LEU A 203 -13.06 -12.67 15.35
N GLY A 204 -14.23 -12.02 15.30
CA GLY A 204 -15.02 -11.59 16.46
C GLY A 204 -14.39 -10.44 17.25
N LEU A 205 -13.54 -9.64 16.59
CA LEU A 205 -12.84 -8.49 17.15
C LEU A 205 -13.49 -7.19 16.67
N ASP A 206 -13.68 -6.23 17.59
CA ASP A 206 -14.18 -4.90 17.20
C ASP A 206 -13.09 -4.15 16.37
N PRO A 207 -13.38 -3.69 15.15
CA PRO A 207 -12.43 -2.90 14.36
C PRO A 207 -12.15 -1.52 14.95
N LYS A 208 -13.02 -1.04 15.85
CA LYS A 208 -12.78 0.15 16.66
C LYS A 208 -11.87 -0.22 17.86
N PRO A 209 -10.91 0.64 18.25
CA PRO A 209 -10.19 0.46 19.49
C PRO A 209 -11.20 0.52 20.64
N ILE A 210 -10.90 -0.27 21.66
CA ILE A 210 -11.45 -0.02 22.99
C ILE A 210 -10.82 1.30 23.44
N CYS A 211 -11.61 2.38 23.43
CA CYS A 211 -11.23 3.67 24.00
C CYS A 211 -10.94 3.56 25.50
#